data_AF-A0A357MIK2-F1
#
_entry.id   AF-A0A357MIK2-F1
#
_cell.length_a   1.000
_cell.length_b   1.000
_cell.length_c   1.000
_cell.angle_alpha   90.00
_cell.angle_beta   90.00
_cell.angle_gamma   90.00
#
_symmetry.space_group_name_H-M   'P 1'
#
loop_
_entity.id
_entity.type
_entity.pdbx_description
1 polymer ?
#
loop_
_entity_poly.entity_id
_entity_poly.type
_entity_poly.pdbx_seq_one_letter_code
_entity_poly.pdbx_strand_id
1 'polypeptide(L)'
;MLAVRRDLDMFGIAVLAASAALFGGVLRDVVFGATPPAALQDTRYVMAALGAAICVFFGHGVMDRLSQPVMMLDALGLGLFAVSGCRKALDHGLDPTPAILLGILTAVGGGALRDLLVADVPRVLREEIYAFAALHRAGVV
;
A
#
# COMPACT_ATOMS: atom_id res chain seq x y z
N MET A 1 -4.28 -12.35 0.54
CA MET A 1 -4.64 -13.18 1.71
C MET A 1 -5.96 -12.77 2.34
N LEU A 2 -6.15 -11.49 2.69
CA LEU A 2 -7.38 -11.02 3.35
C LEU A 2 -8.65 -11.27 2.51
N ALA A 3 -8.60 -10.99 1.19
CA ALA A 3 -9.70 -11.25 0.26
C ALA A 3 -10.11 -12.73 0.17
N VAL A 4 -9.14 -13.63 0.09
CA VAL A 4 -9.37 -15.09 -0.01
C VAL A 4 -9.98 -15.63 1.29
N ARG A 5 -9.62 -15.06 2.45
CA ARG A 5 -10.20 -15.43 3.75
C ARG A 5 -11.62 -14.91 3.97
N ARG A 6 -12.09 -14.00 3.12
CA ARG A 6 -13.44 -13.42 3.16
C ARG A 6 -14.31 -13.90 2.00
N ASP A 7 -13.93 -15.01 1.37
CA ASP A 7 -14.65 -15.66 0.27
C ASP A 7 -15.03 -14.70 -0.88
N LEU A 8 -14.16 -13.71 -1.16
CA LEU A 8 -14.36 -12.78 -2.27
C LEU A 8 -14.14 -13.47 -3.62
N ASP A 9 -14.94 -13.10 -4.61
CA ASP A 9 -14.79 -13.55 -5.99
C ASP A 9 -13.57 -12.89 -6.67
N MET A 10 -13.27 -13.31 -7.92
CA MET A 10 -12.12 -12.80 -8.66
C MET A 10 -12.17 -11.27 -8.83
N PHE A 11 -13.36 -10.71 -9.02
CA PHE A 11 -13.56 -9.28 -9.13
C PHE A 11 -13.25 -8.57 -7.80
N GLY A 12 -13.78 -9.07 -6.68
CA GLY A 12 -13.50 -8.55 -5.35
C GLY A 12 -12.01 -8.60 -5.01
N ILE A 13 -11.31 -9.68 -5.36
CA ILE A 13 -9.84 -9.78 -5.18
C ILE A 13 -9.12 -8.70 -5.98
N ALA A 14 -9.51 -8.48 -7.24
CA ALA A 14 -8.91 -7.46 -8.09
C ALA A 14 -9.15 -6.05 -7.57
N VAL A 15 -10.38 -5.74 -7.13
CA VAL A 15 -10.72 -4.43 -6.53
C VAL A 15 -9.93 -4.20 -5.25
N LEU A 16 -9.84 -5.20 -4.37
CA LEU A 16 -9.11 -5.07 -3.11
C LEU A 16 -7.60 -4.86 -3.36
N ALA A 17 -7.03 -5.59 -4.32
CA ALA A 17 -5.62 -5.47 -4.70
C ALA A 17 -5.33 -4.10 -5.34
N ALA A 18 -6.17 -3.64 -6.28
CA ALA A 18 -6.03 -2.32 -6.89
C ALA A 18 -6.15 -1.20 -5.87
N SER A 19 -7.16 -1.27 -4.98
CA SER A 19 -7.33 -0.30 -3.90
C SER A 19 -6.10 -0.26 -3.00
N ALA A 20 -5.59 -1.43 -2.58
CA ALA A 20 -4.40 -1.52 -1.74
C ALA A 20 -3.14 -0.95 -2.41
N ALA A 21 -2.95 -1.21 -3.69
CA ALA A 21 -1.74 -0.85 -4.43
C ALA A 21 -1.72 0.62 -4.84
N LEU A 22 -2.87 1.21 -5.17
CA LEU A 22 -2.94 2.53 -5.81
C LEU A 22 -3.31 3.64 -4.83
N PHE A 23 -4.09 3.34 -3.79
CA PHE A 23 -4.68 4.37 -2.94
C PHE A 23 -3.65 5.24 -2.21
N GLY A 24 -2.56 4.66 -1.71
CA GLY A 24 -1.51 5.45 -1.05
C GLY A 24 -0.92 6.53 -1.96
N GLY A 25 -0.60 6.17 -3.20
CA GLY A 25 -0.09 7.12 -4.19
C GLY A 25 -1.12 8.16 -4.60
N VAL A 26 -2.39 7.75 -4.78
CA VAL A 26 -3.50 8.67 -5.07
C VAL A 26 -3.70 9.67 -3.93
N LEU A 27 -3.74 9.21 -2.68
CA LEU A 27 -3.88 10.04 -1.49
C LEU A 27 -2.82 11.15 -1.47
N ARG A 28 -1.55 10.77 -1.64
CA ARG A 28 -0.43 11.71 -1.67
C ARG A 28 -0.52 12.68 -2.84
N ASP A 29 -0.84 12.21 -4.03
CA ASP A 29 -0.90 13.05 -5.23
C ASP A 29 -2.05 14.07 -5.12
N VAL A 30 -3.18 13.68 -4.53
CA VAL A 30 -4.30 14.58 -4.21
C VAL A 30 -3.90 15.64 -3.17
N VAL A 31 -3.14 15.26 -2.14
CA VAL A 31 -2.62 16.21 -1.13
C VAL A 31 -1.76 17.30 -1.78
N PHE A 32 -0.99 16.98 -2.82
CA PHE A 32 -0.20 17.96 -3.57
C PHE A 32 -0.98 18.69 -4.67
N GLY A 33 -2.27 18.39 -4.87
CA GLY A 33 -3.04 18.92 -5.98
C GLY A 33 -2.60 18.37 -7.35
N ALA A 34 -1.79 17.31 -7.38
CA ALA A 34 -1.33 16.65 -8.60
C ALA A 34 -2.46 15.81 -9.22
N THR A 35 -3.34 16.47 -9.97
CA THR A 35 -4.50 15.87 -10.63
C THR A 35 -4.35 15.94 -12.15
N PRO A 36 -4.53 14.83 -12.89
CA PRO A 36 -4.88 13.50 -12.40
C PRO A 36 -3.72 12.79 -11.65
N PRO A 37 -3.99 11.92 -10.66
CA PRO A 37 -2.94 11.18 -9.94
C PRO A 37 -2.07 10.31 -10.85
N ALA A 38 -0.79 10.12 -10.51
CA ALA A 38 0.15 9.34 -11.31
C ALA A 38 -0.31 7.88 -11.50
N ALA A 39 -1.00 7.33 -10.50
CA ALA A 39 -1.60 5.99 -10.53
C ALA A 39 -2.62 5.82 -11.68
N LEU A 40 -3.23 6.90 -12.15
CA LEU A 40 -4.20 6.91 -13.25
C LEU A 40 -3.60 7.36 -14.58
N GLN A 41 -2.42 8.00 -14.55
CA GLN A 41 -1.72 8.45 -15.76
C GLN A 41 -0.85 7.35 -16.37
N ASP A 42 -0.22 6.51 -15.54
CA ASP A 42 0.70 5.48 -16.01
C ASP A 42 0.09 4.08 -15.86
N THR A 43 -0.20 3.48 -17.02
CA THR A 43 -0.75 2.12 -17.15
C THR A 43 0.08 1.07 -16.40
N ARG A 44 1.39 1.32 -16.18
CA ARG A 44 2.27 0.39 -15.45
C ARG A 44 1.82 0.16 -14.02
N TYR A 45 1.26 1.16 -13.34
CA TYR A 45 0.73 1.00 -11.98
C TYR A 45 -0.50 0.09 -11.94
N VAL A 46 -1.43 0.29 -12.87
CA VAL A 46 -2.64 -0.53 -12.99
C VAL A 46 -2.28 -1.96 -13.39
N MET A 47 -1.36 -2.13 -14.34
CA MET A 47 -0.88 -3.46 -14.76
C MET A 47 -0.18 -4.20 -13.62
N ALA A 48 0.63 -3.52 -12.80
CA ALA A 48 1.25 -4.12 -11.63
C ALA A 48 0.21 -4.58 -10.60
N ALA A 49 -0.82 -3.77 -10.35
CA ALA A 49 -1.91 -4.12 -9.44
C ALA A 49 -2.73 -5.33 -9.94
N LEU A 50 -3.07 -5.36 -11.23
CA LEU A 50 -3.77 -6.49 -11.85
C LEU A 50 -2.91 -7.75 -11.86
N GLY A 51 -1.62 -7.62 -12.16
CA GLY A 51 -0.66 -8.73 -12.09
C GLY A 51 -0.57 -9.31 -10.69
N ALA A 52 -0.51 -8.46 -9.65
CA ALA A 52 -0.53 -8.91 -8.26
C ALA A 52 -1.84 -9.64 -7.92
N ALA A 53 -3.00 -9.14 -8.37
CA ALA A 53 -4.29 -9.80 -8.18
C ALA A 53 -4.34 -11.18 -8.81
N ILE A 54 -3.85 -11.32 -10.05
CA ILE A 54 -3.77 -12.60 -10.77
C ILE A 54 -2.86 -13.57 -10.03
N CYS A 55 -1.66 -13.13 -9.62
CA CYS A 55 -0.72 -13.96 -8.86
C CYS A 55 -1.35 -14.48 -7.56
N VAL A 56 -2.08 -13.63 -6.84
CA VAL A 56 -2.78 -14.02 -5.60
C VAL A 56 -3.94 -14.98 -5.89
N PHE A 57 -4.68 -14.78 -6.98
CA PHE A 57 -5.79 -15.63 -7.37
C PHE A 57 -5.30 -17.05 -7.68
N PHE A 58 -4.27 -17.22 -8.51
CA PHE A 58 -3.73 -18.56 -8.82
C PHE A 58 -2.92 -19.17 -7.66
N GLY A 59 -2.27 -18.34 -6.83
CA GLY A 59 -1.49 -18.79 -5.68
C GLY A 59 -2.32 -19.21 -4.46
N HIS A 60 -3.66 -19.13 -4.52
CA HIS A 60 -4.52 -19.32 -3.36
C HIS A 60 -4.46 -20.72 -2.72
N GLY A 61 -4.14 -21.76 -3.50
CA GLY A 61 -3.99 -23.13 -2.99
C GLY A 61 -2.72 -23.37 -2.16
N VAL A 62 -1.73 -22.47 -2.22
CA VAL A 62 -0.45 -22.58 -1.51
C VAL A 62 -0.37 -21.60 -0.32
N MET A 63 -1.50 -20.96 0.00
CA MET A 63 -1.54 -19.77 0.87
C MET A 63 -1.02 -20.02 2.29
N ASP A 64 -1.18 -21.22 2.84
CA ASP A 64 -0.67 -21.56 4.18
C ASP A 64 0.86 -21.62 4.23
N ARG A 65 1.52 -22.00 3.12
CA ARG A 65 2.99 -22.03 3.00
C ARG A 65 3.61 -20.69 2.63
N LEU A 66 2.82 -19.75 2.10
CA LEU A 66 3.28 -18.45 1.60
C LEU A 66 3.12 -17.29 2.61
N SER A 67 2.66 -17.56 3.83
CA SER A 67 2.43 -16.56 4.88
C SER A 67 3.65 -15.69 5.19
N GLN A 68 4.81 -16.31 5.42
CA GLN A 68 6.08 -15.62 5.70
C GLN A 68 6.60 -14.74 4.56
N PRO A 69 6.78 -15.25 3.31
CA PRO A 69 7.29 -14.43 2.22
C PRO A 69 6.36 -13.27 1.86
N VAL A 70 5.04 -13.46 1.95
CA VAL A 70 4.07 -12.37 1.70
C VAL A 70 4.18 -11.27 2.75
N MET A 71 4.39 -11.62 4.03
CA MET A 71 4.60 -10.63 5.08
C MET A 71 5.90 -9.83 4.88
N MET A 72 6.98 -10.49 4.42
CA MET A 72 8.22 -9.80 4.04
C MET A 72 8.00 -8.83 2.87
N LEU A 73 7.30 -9.25 1.81
CA LEU A 73 7.00 -8.39 0.67
C LEU A 73 6.14 -7.18 1.08
N ASP A 74 5.17 -7.38 1.98
CA ASP A 74 4.32 -6.32 2.51
C ASP A 74 5.16 -5.28 3.30
N ALA A 75 6.07 -5.74 4.16
CA ALA A 75 7.00 -4.86 4.89
C ALA A 75 7.96 -4.10 3.96
N LEU A 76 8.48 -4.76 2.92
CA LEU A 76 9.31 -4.11 1.90
C LEU A 76 8.53 -3.06 1.11
N GLY A 77 7.30 -3.37 0.71
CA GLY A 77 6.40 -2.44 0.04
C GLY A 77 6.09 -1.21 0.91
N LEU A 78 5.84 -1.44 2.20
CA LEU A 78 5.62 -0.37 3.17
C LEU A 78 6.82 0.57 3.26
N GLY A 79 8.03 0.02 3.38
CA GLY A 79 9.26 0.81 3.42
C GLY A 79 9.52 1.59 2.14
N LEU A 80 9.30 0.97 0.97
CA LEU A 80 9.46 1.62 -0.33
C LEU A 80 8.48 2.78 -0.51
N PHE A 81 7.20 2.58 -0.17
CA PHE A 81 6.21 3.64 -0.25
C PHE A 81 6.46 4.77 0.76
N ALA A 82 6.97 4.45 1.95
CA ALA A 82 7.31 5.45 2.95
C ALA A 82 8.42 6.38 2.45
N VAL A 83 9.50 5.79 1.91
CA VAL A 83 10.62 6.52 1.32
C VAL A 83 10.20 7.31 0.09
N SER A 84 9.48 6.69 -0.85
CA SER A 84 9.01 7.35 -2.08
C SER A 84 8.02 8.49 -1.78
N GLY A 85 7.15 8.31 -0.79
CA GLY A 85 6.21 9.32 -0.33
C GLY A 85 6.92 10.51 0.32
N CYS A 86 7.83 10.23 1.26
CA CYS A 86 8.63 11.25 1.93
C CYS A 86 9.46 12.05 0.93
N ARG A 87 10.16 11.37 0.01
CA ARG A 87 10.98 12.04 -1.00
C ARG A 87 10.16 12.94 -1.92
N LYS A 88 9.02 12.46 -2.42
CA LYS A 88 8.13 13.29 -3.25
C LYS A 88 7.60 14.51 -2.48
N ALA A 89 7.39 14.38 -1.17
CA ALA A 89 6.96 15.47 -0.30
C ALA A 89 8.05 16.53 -0.12
N LEU A 90 9.29 16.11 0.13
CA LEU A 90 10.45 17.00 0.17
C LEU A 90 10.62 17.74 -1.17
N ASP A 91 10.46 17.03 -2.30
CA ASP A 91 10.54 17.62 -3.64
C ASP A 91 9.42 18.65 -3.90
N HIS A 92 8.28 18.56 -3.19
CA HIS A 92 7.20 19.54 -3.21
C HIS A 92 7.37 20.68 -2.19
N GLY A 93 8.54 20.77 -1.54
CA GLY A 93 8.89 21.84 -0.62
C GLY A 93 8.28 21.70 0.78
N LEU A 94 7.81 20.51 1.17
CA LEU A 94 7.42 20.26 2.55
C LEU A 94 8.66 20.15 3.44
N ASP A 95 8.56 20.68 4.65
CA ASP A 95 9.57 20.47 5.69
C ASP A 95 9.75 18.97 6.00
N PRO A 96 10.90 18.55 6.56
CA PRO A 96 11.20 17.14 6.83
C PRO A 96 10.14 16.44 7.68
N THR A 97 9.61 17.08 8.71
CA THR A 97 8.61 16.48 9.59
C THR A 97 7.28 16.18 8.88
N PRO A 98 6.60 17.14 8.22
CA PRO A 98 5.40 16.83 7.45
C PRO A 98 5.67 15.91 6.24
N ALA A 99 6.88 15.94 5.66
CA ALA A 99 7.26 14.99 4.61
C ALA A 99 7.33 13.54 5.11
N ILE A 100 7.93 13.30 6.28
CA ILE A 100 7.97 11.99 6.94
C ILE A 100 6.54 11.50 7.21
N LEU A 101 5.69 12.35 7.79
CA LEU A 101 4.30 12.02 8.08
C LEU A 101 3.53 11.63 6.81
N LEU A 102 3.66 12.41 5.74
CA LEU A 102 2.99 12.11 4.48
C LEU A 102 3.55 10.83 3.82
N GLY A 103 4.85 10.57 3.97
CA GLY A 103 5.47 9.31 3.57
C GLY A 103 4.84 8.11 4.28
N ILE A 104 4.72 8.18 5.61
CA ILE A 104 4.07 7.14 6.41
C ILE A 104 2.62 6.95 5.96
N LEU A 105 1.84 8.03 5.83
CA LEU A 105 0.44 7.99 5.39
C LEU A 105 0.29 7.35 3.99
N THR A 106 1.21 7.65 3.08
CA THR A 106 1.27 7.04 1.74
C THR A 106 1.47 5.53 1.85
N ALA A 107 2.41 5.10 2.71
CA ALA A 107 2.75 3.69 2.88
C ALA A 107 1.63 2.87 3.53
N VAL A 108 1.02 3.40 4.59
CA VAL A 108 0.00 2.67 5.36
C VAL A 108 -1.39 2.83 4.75
N GLY A 109 -1.65 3.90 4.00
CA GLY A 109 -2.98 4.25 3.48
C GLY A 109 -3.57 3.16 2.60
N GLY A 110 -2.77 2.55 1.71
CA GLY A 110 -3.23 1.45 0.85
C GLY A 110 -3.65 0.21 1.65
N GLY A 111 -2.79 -0.22 2.58
CA GLY A 111 -3.08 -1.35 3.48
C GLY A 111 -4.28 -1.06 4.40
N ALA A 112 -4.40 0.17 4.90
CA ALA A 112 -5.52 0.58 5.71
C ALA A 112 -6.84 0.55 4.92
N LEU A 113 -6.86 1.07 3.69
CA LEU A 113 -8.06 1.00 2.84
C LEU A 113 -8.45 -0.45 2.55
N ARG A 114 -7.48 -1.31 2.23
CA ARG A 114 -7.71 -2.75 2.03
C ARG A 114 -8.42 -3.39 3.22
N ASP A 115 -7.94 -3.10 4.42
CA ASP A 115 -8.47 -3.68 5.66
C ASP A 115 -9.87 -3.10 5.97
N LEU A 116 -10.09 -1.80 5.74
CA LEU A 116 -11.39 -1.15 5.88
C LEU A 116 -12.44 -1.68 4.89
N LEU A 117 -12.06 -1.97 3.65
CA LEU A 117 -12.97 -2.48 2.62
C LEU A 117 -13.56 -3.86 2.96
N VAL A 118 -12.87 -4.65 3.80
CA VAL A 118 -13.40 -5.92 4.32
C VAL A 118 -13.95 -5.80 5.74
N ALA A 119 -14.16 -4.57 6.24
CA ALA A 119 -14.59 -4.30 7.61
C ALA A 119 -13.70 -4.98 8.66
N ASP A 120 -12.38 -4.88 8.50
CA ASP A 120 -11.41 -5.25 9.53
C ASP A 120 -10.66 -4.01 10.03
N VAL A 121 -10.11 -4.10 11.24
CA VAL A 121 -9.29 -3.03 11.80
C VAL A 121 -7.94 -3.02 11.07
N PRO A 122 -7.50 -1.86 10.53
CA PRO A 122 -6.22 -1.74 9.86
C PRO A 122 -5.05 -2.30 10.66
N ARG A 123 -4.21 -3.13 10.02
CA ARG A 123 -3.05 -3.76 10.68
C ARG A 123 -2.08 -2.74 11.28
N VAL A 124 -1.95 -1.56 10.66
CA VAL A 124 -1.14 -0.46 11.20
C VAL A 124 -1.56 0.00 12.61
N LEU A 125 -2.83 -0.21 12.98
CA LEU A 125 -3.36 0.14 14.31
C LEU A 125 -3.22 -1.01 15.33
N ARG A 126 -2.93 -2.23 14.88
CA ARG A 126 -2.80 -3.42 15.72
C ARG A 126 -1.35 -3.89 15.89
N GLU A 127 -0.51 -3.71 14.87
CA GLU A 127 0.85 -4.24 14.81
C GLU A 127 1.87 -3.10 14.89
N GLU A 128 2.50 -2.93 16.06
CA GLU A 128 3.50 -1.88 16.29
C GLU A 128 4.67 -1.92 15.30
N ILE A 129 5.06 -3.13 14.86
CA ILE A 129 6.16 -3.35 13.92
C ILE A 129 5.90 -2.65 12.57
N TYR A 130 4.65 -2.60 12.11
CA TYR A 130 4.29 -1.94 10.85
C TYR A 130 4.47 -0.42 10.95
N ALA A 131 4.03 0.18 12.05
CA ALA A 131 4.18 1.61 12.29
C ALA A 131 5.65 2.01 12.44
N PHE A 132 6.43 1.25 13.23
CA PHE A 132 7.86 1.51 13.41
C PHE A 132 8.67 1.31 12.13
N ALA A 133 8.37 0.29 11.32
CA ALA A 133 9.04 0.07 10.04
C ALA A 133 8.80 1.24 9.07
N ALA A 134 7.56 1.74 8.99
CA ALA A 134 7.22 2.91 8.19
C ALA A 134 7.99 4.15 8.64
N LEU A 135 7.98 4.42 9.95
CA LEU A 135 8.63 5.57 10.56
C LEU A 135 10.15 5.55 10.35
N HIS A 136 10.79 4.41 10.63
CA HIS A 136 12.23 4.25 10.48
C HIS A 136 12.67 4.46 9.03
N ARG A 137 11.94 3.89 8.06
CA ARG A 137 12.27 4.05 6.64
C ARG A 137 12.04 5.48 6.15
N ALA A 138 10.99 6.15 6.58
CA ALA A 138 10.73 7.54 6.21
C ALA A 138 11.76 8.52 6.79
N GLY A 139 12.30 8.26 8.00
CA GLY A 139 13.28 9.12 8.66
C GLY A 139 14.72 8.99 8.15
N VAL A 140 15.01 8.05 7.25
CA VAL A 140 16.34 7.85 6.64
C VAL A 140 16.47 8.59 5.29
N VAL A 141 15.42 9.31 4.88
CA VAL A 141 15.35 10.06 3.61
C VAL A 141 16.00 11.43 3.72
#